data_AF-A0AAN7VGL5-F1
#
_entry.id   AF-A0AAN7VGL5-F1
#
_cell.length_a   1.000
_cell.length_b   1.000
_cell.length_c   1.000
_cell.angle_alpha   90.00
_cell.angle_beta   90.00
_cell.angle_gamma   90.00
#
_symmetry.space_group_name_H-M   'P 1'
#
loop_
_entity.id
_entity.type
_entity.pdbx_description
1 polymer ?
#
loop_
_entity_poly.entity_id
_entity_poly.type
_entity_poly.pdbx_seq_one_letter_code
_entity_poly.pdbx_strand_id
1 'polypeptide(L)'
;MSIEQDGRQRILRLINKLKIEANIFIDDRVLASVTNPGENWVGELYRVKATANEKGKTRIEYSLILKMAPSDLSYRRVFNATSLFHREIYFYDKIIPELMEIQRERGIKTIFQPFPKFYLSSKEYLEEAIVMDDMRAKGFIVGNHRRPVDYETALLVMKTLGKFNALSFAIREYKPEVYEEIKSNCEDNFLNSPAQYTMMGKLNLNLSKQTIATCGPGDEKIAESINKFAENLSFTFPDLAFQQEHEDYGVITHGDCQTRNFLFKYRTTSTCTIPEECCMIDTQISRIASPALDILFFVFVNTDKGLRSSHYDELIEEYYKSFSTFLRELECDPETLFPFTVLQSHLRKFAPIGFGFATWVVALNYKKPEEAPRKDELSEESLLKNFSTINDGRYFERMKDLAKDMVDYGYNFC
;
A
#
# COMPACT_ATOMS: atom_id res chain seq x y z
N MET A 1 -9.05 34.47 2.91
CA MET A 1 -10.11 33.49 2.59
C MET A 1 -9.95 32.34 3.56
N SER A 2 -11.04 31.82 4.13
CA SER A 2 -10.93 30.65 5.01
C SER A 2 -10.45 29.43 4.20
N ILE A 3 -9.76 28.50 4.84
CA ILE A 3 -9.27 27.24 4.22
C ILE A 3 -10.40 26.49 3.50
N GLU A 4 -11.63 26.56 4.01
CA GLU A 4 -12.83 25.99 3.39
C GLU A 4 -13.23 26.65 2.06
N GLN A 5 -13.04 27.97 1.91
CA GLN A 5 -13.35 28.68 0.66
C GLN A 5 -12.36 28.32 -0.46
N ASP A 6 -11.09 28.11 -0.12
CA ASP A 6 -10.05 27.70 -1.06
C ASP A 6 -10.24 26.25 -1.53
N GLY A 7 -10.51 25.32 -0.60
CA GLY A 7 -10.82 23.92 -0.92
C GLY A 7 -12.02 23.77 -1.86
N ARG A 8 -13.10 24.53 -1.62
CA ARG A 8 -14.29 24.51 -2.50
C ARG A 8 -13.98 25.01 -3.91
N GLN A 9 -13.15 26.05 -4.07
CA GLN A 9 -12.77 26.54 -5.40
C GLN A 9 -11.93 25.52 -6.16
N ARG A 10 -10.96 24.88 -5.50
CA ARG A 10 -10.15 23.80 -6.11
C ARG A 10 -11.02 22.65 -6.60
N ILE A 11 -12.00 22.23 -5.78
CA ILE A 11 -12.98 21.20 -6.16
C ILE A 11 -13.78 21.63 -7.40
N LEU A 12 -14.28 22.87 -7.44
CA LEU A 12 -15.05 23.39 -8.59
C LEU A 12 -14.24 23.43 -9.89
N ARG A 13 -12.93 23.78 -9.82
CA ARG A 13 -12.04 23.74 -10.99
C ARG A 13 -11.92 22.31 -11.53
N LEU A 14 -11.72 21.34 -10.66
CA LEU A 14 -11.61 19.94 -11.07
C LEU A 14 -12.94 19.38 -11.60
N ILE A 15 -14.07 19.76 -11.01
CA ILE A 15 -15.42 19.44 -11.51
C ILE A 15 -15.59 19.96 -12.94
N ASN A 16 -15.15 21.19 -13.22
CA ASN A 16 -15.19 21.75 -14.57
C ASN A 16 -14.29 20.98 -15.54
N LYS A 17 -13.10 20.57 -15.10
CA LYS A 17 -12.20 19.73 -15.91
C LYS A 17 -12.85 18.39 -16.28
N LEU A 18 -13.48 17.70 -15.32
CA LEU A 18 -14.24 16.46 -15.56
C LEU A 18 -15.38 16.64 -16.57
N LYS A 19 -16.08 17.77 -16.51
CA LYS A 19 -17.13 18.09 -17.46
C LYS A 19 -16.58 18.27 -18.87
N ILE A 20 -15.46 18.95 -19.02
CA ILE A 20 -14.86 19.26 -20.32
C ILE A 20 -14.18 18.03 -20.93
N GLU A 21 -13.37 17.32 -20.15
CA GLU A 21 -12.48 16.26 -20.66
C GLU A 21 -13.13 14.88 -20.67
N ALA A 22 -13.98 14.58 -19.68
CA ALA A 22 -14.61 13.26 -19.53
C ALA A 22 -16.13 13.27 -19.82
N ASN A 23 -16.74 14.42 -20.13
CA ASN A 23 -18.19 14.58 -20.28
C ASN A 23 -18.98 14.11 -19.05
N ILE A 24 -18.39 14.29 -17.85
CA ILE A 24 -18.97 13.93 -16.55
C ILE A 24 -19.43 15.19 -15.83
N PHE A 25 -20.72 15.27 -15.50
CA PHE A 25 -21.36 16.39 -14.82
C PHE A 25 -21.53 16.08 -13.33
N ILE A 26 -20.72 16.68 -12.47
CA ILE A 26 -20.85 16.51 -11.00
C ILE A 26 -21.94 17.43 -10.43
N ASP A 27 -22.74 16.89 -9.50
CA ASP A 27 -23.61 17.70 -8.62
C ASP A 27 -22.78 18.22 -7.44
N ASP A 28 -22.38 19.49 -7.50
CA ASP A 28 -21.55 20.17 -6.50
C ASP A 28 -22.24 20.36 -5.15
N ARG A 29 -23.54 20.07 -5.05
CA ARG A 29 -24.30 20.08 -3.79
C ARG A 29 -24.11 18.80 -2.97
N VAL A 30 -23.54 17.75 -3.56
CA VAL A 30 -23.32 16.45 -2.91
C VAL A 30 -21.81 16.21 -2.74
N LEU A 31 -21.16 17.12 -2.02
CA LEU A 31 -19.79 16.98 -1.56
C LEU A 31 -19.80 16.51 -0.10
N ALA A 32 -19.28 15.32 0.16
CA ALA A 32 -19.11 14.81 1.51
C ALA A 32 -17.67 14.36 1.72
N SER A 33 -17.02 14.87 2.77
CA SER A 33 -15.75 14.30 3.24
C SER A 33 -15.98 12.84 3.61
N VAL A 34 -15.10 11.93 3.17
CA VAL A 34 -15.22 10.48 3.44
C VAL A 34 -14.26 9.96 4.50
N THR A 35 -13.43 10.82 5.08
CA THR A 35 -12.38 10.43 6.05
C THR A 35 -12.60 11.06 7.40
N ASN A 36 -12.48 10.27 8.46
CA ASN A 36 -12.34 10.78 9.82
C ASN A 36 -10.88 11.23 10.09
N PRO A 37 -10.63 12.06 11.12
CA PRO A 37 -9.27 12.36 11.56
C PRO A 37 -8.45 11.09 11.82
N GLY A 38 -7.21 11.04 11.30
CA GLY A 38 -6.27 9.92 11.49
C GLY A 38 -6.45 8.73 10.53
N GLU A 39 -7.48 8.71 9.67
CA GLU A 39 -7.68 7.64 8.69
C GLU A 39 -6.90 7.87 7.38
N ASN A 40 -6.70 9.14 7.01
CA ASN A 40 -5.90 9.54 5.86
C ASN A 40 -4.81 10.54 6.27
N TRP A 41 -3.56 10.09 6.21
CA TRP A 41 -2.39 10.87 6.55
C TRP A 41 -1.89 11.74 5.41
N VAL A 42 -2.26 11.47 4.16
CA VAL A 42 -1.83 12.30 3.01
C VAL A 42 -3.02 12.48 2.06
N GLY A 43 -3.54 13.70 2.00
CA GLY A 43 -4.64 14.07 1.11
C GLY A 43 -6.02 14.13 1.75
N GLU A 44 -6.95 14.70 0.99
CA GLU A 44 -8.35 14.91 1.33
C GLU A 44 -9.21 14.08 0.38
N LEU A 45 -10.18 13.31 0.91
CA LEU A 45 -11.08 12.50 0.09
C LEU A 45 -12.50 13.04 0.16
N TYR A 46 -13.10 13.25 -1.00
CA TYR A 46 -14.48 13.67 -1.15
C TYR A 46 -15.25 12.66 -1.98
N ARG A 47 -16.46 12.30 -1.54
CA ARG A 47 -17.44 11.61 -2.39
C ARG A 47 -18.23 12.64 -3.17
N VAL A 48 -18.39 12.39 -4.46
CA VAL A 48 -19.21 13.19 -5.36
C VAL A 48 -20.17 12.32 -6.15
N LYS A 49 -21.39 12.81 -6.38
CA LYS A 49 -22.31 12.22 -7.35
C LYS A 49 -22.13 12.91 -8.68
N ALA A 50 -21.99 12.13 -9.75
CA ALA A 50 -21.86 12.66 -11.10
C ALA A 50 -22.84 12.02 -12.05
N THR A 51 -23.12 12.67 -13.16
CA THR A 51 -23.96 12.13 -14.22
C THR A 51 -23.30 12.35 -15.57
N ALA A 52 -23.37 11.38 -16.48
CA ALA A 52 -22.87 11.55 -17.85
C ALA A 52 -23.97 11.25 -18.86
N ASN A 53 -23.96 12.00 -19.96
CA ASN A 53 -24.80 11.73 -21.12
C ASN A 53 -23.99 10.86 -22.10
N GLU A 54 -24.20 9.54 -22.08
CA GLU A 54 -23.67 8.64 -23.11
C GLU A 54 -24.60 8.63 -24.32
N LYS A 55 -24.05 8.60 -25.54
CA LYS A 55 -24.84 8.46 -26.77
C LYS A 55 -25.74 7.22 -26.67
N GLY A 56 -27.06 7.44 -26.66
CA GLY A 56 -28.06 6.37 -26.61
C GLY A 56 -28.50 5.90 -25.22
N LYS A 57 -28.00 6.48 -24.12
CA LYS A 57 -28.50 6.21 -22.77
C LYS A 57 -29.04 7.47 -22.09
N THR A 58 -30.20 7.33 -21.45
CA THR A 58 -30.76 8.32 -20.53
C THR A 58 -29.90 8.33 -19.26
N ARG A 59 -29.01 9.34 -19.14
CA ARG A 59 -28.30 9.78 -17.92
C ARG A 59 -27.77 8.66 -17.00
N ILE A 60 -26.49 8.34 -17.10
CA ILE A 60 -25.83 7.42 -16.14
C ILE A 60 -25.47 8.21 -14.88
N GLU A 61 -25.80 7.68 -13.70
CA GLU A 61 -25.33 8.19 -12.41
C GLU A 61 -24.05 7.47 -11.97
N TYR A 62 -23.09 8.23 -11.47
CA TYR A 62 -21.82 7.78 -10.94
C TYR A 62 -21.71 8.20 -9.48
N SER A 63 -21.16 7.31 -8.64
CA SER A 63 -20.57 7.68 -7.35
C SER A 63 -19.07 7.65 -7.52
N LEU A 64 -18.41 8.79 -7.33
CA LEU A 64 -16.97 8.95 -7.54
C LEU A 64 -16.30 9.39 -6.24
N ILE A 65 -15.03 9.05 -6.14
CA ILE A 65 -14.10 9.56 -5.14
C ILE A 65 -13.17 10.55 -5.80
N LEU A 66 -13.05 11.71 -5.18
CA LEU A 66 -12.10 12.74 -5.47
C LEU A 66 -11.04 12.74 -4.36
N LYS A 67 -9.82 12.29 -4.67
CA LYS A 67 -8.64 12.40 -3.82
C LYS A 67 -7.84 13.63 -4.21
N MET A 68 -7.60 14.53 -3.27
CA MET A 68 -6.88 15.79 -3.51
C MET A 68 -5.68 15.91 -2.58
N ALA A 69 -4.59 16.47 -3.09
CA ALA A 69 -3.45 16.81 -2.26
C ALA A 69 -3.81 17.91 -1.26
N PRO A 70 -3.22 17.91 -0.06
CA PRO A 70 -3.44 18.98 0.90
C PRO A 70 -2.97 20.32 0.30
N SER A 71 -3.71 21.41 0.58
CA SER A 71 -3.31 22.77 0.18
C SER A 71 -2.32 23.40 1.16
N ASP A 72 -2.28 22.94 2.42
CA ASP A 72 -1.37 23.46 3.43
C ASP A 72 0.09 23.16 3.08
N LEU A 73 0.88 24.22 2.89
CA LEU A 73 2.28 24.11 2.46
C LEU A 73 3.19 23.42 3.48
N SER A 74 2.91 23.57 4.78
CA SER A 74 3.69 22.91 5.83
C SER A 74 3.46 21.41 5.78
N TYR A 75 2.20 21.00 5.64
CA TYR A 75 1.80 19.60 5.49
C TYR A 75 2.48 18.96 4.26
N ARG A 76 2.43 19.68 3.12
CA ARG A 76 3.02 19.21 1.87
C ARG A 76 4.52 19.01 1.97
N ARG A 77 5.23 19.92 2.66
CA ARG A 77 6.68 19.80 2.88
C ARG A 77 7.01 18.59 3.75
N VAL A 78 6.33 18.45 4.87
CA VAL A 78 6.62 17.41 5.87
C VAL A 78 6.37 16.00 5.32
N PHE A 79 5.31 15.79 4.55
CA PHE A 79 4.97 14.48 3.98
C PHE A 79 5.44 14.30 2.53
N ASN A 80 6.13 15.27 1.94
CA ASN A 80 6.47 15.29 0.51
C ASN A 80 5.24 15.01 -0.39
N ALA A 81 4.10 15.64 -0.08
CA ALA A 81 2.80 15.30 -0.65
C ALA A 81 2.75 15.42 -2.18
N THR A 82 3.48 16.40 -2.76
CA THR A 82 3.58 16.55 -4.23
C THR A 82 4.11 15.27 -4.87
N SER A 83 5.21 14.71 -4.35
CA SER A 83 5.84 13.52 -4.91
C SER A 83 4.94 12.29 -4.77
N LEU A 84 4.29 12.13 -3.61
CA LEU A 84 3.35 11.03 -3.35
C LEU A 84 2.14 11.07 -4.30
N PHE A 85 1.55 12.24 -4.52
CA PHE A 85 0.45 12.40 -5.47
C PHE A 85 0.91 12.19 -6.91
N HIS A 86 2.09 12.69 -7.30
CA HIS A 86 2.63 12.46 -8.64
C HIS A 86 2.89 10.98 -8.91
N ARG A 87 3.38 10.23 -7.91
CA ARG A 87 3.54 8.76 -7.97
C ARG A 87 2.20 8.06 -8.19
N GLU A 88 1.20 8.36 -7.37
CA GLU A 88 -0.12 7.76 -7.49
C GLU A 88 -0.80 8.11 -8.82
N ILE A 89 -0.69 9.37 -9.27
CA ILE A 89 -1.19 9.80 -10.58
C ILE A 89 -0.49 9.02 -11.69
N TYR A 90 0.84 8.88 -11.66
CA TYR A 90 1.57 8.08 -12.66
C TYR A 90 1.09 6.62 -12.67
N PHE A 91 0.79 6.07 -11.50
CA PHE A 91 0.24 4.73 -11.40
C PHE A 91 -1.10 4.59 -12.13
N TYR A 92 -2.03 5.52 -11.92
CA TYR A 92 -3.34 5.50 -12.58
C TYR A 92 -3.29 5.90 -14.07
N ASP A 93 -2.49 6.90 -14.43
CA ASP A 93 -2.41 7.43 -15.81
C ASP A 93 -1.62 6.52 -16.75
N LYS A 94 -0.58 5.84 -16.25
CA LYS A 94 0.37 5.09 -17.09
C LYS A 94 0.42 3.61 -16.72
N ILE A 95 0.68 3.27 -15.46
CA ILE A 95 0.90 1.87 -15.06
C ILE A 95 -0.35 1.01 -15.26
N ILE A 96 -1.50 1.41 -14.71
CA ILE A 96 -2.75 0.63 -14.86
C ILE A 96 -3.10 0.39 -16.33
N PRO A 97 -3.09 1.39 -17.23
CA PRO A 97 -3.29 1.16 -18.65
C PRO A 97 -2.37 0.11 -19.26
N GLU A 98 -1.07 0.14 -18.95
CA GLU A 98 -0.11 -0.86 -19.46
C GLU A 98 -0.39 -2.27 -18.89
N LEU A 99 -0.73 -2.36 -17.60
CA LEU A 99 -1.16 -3.62 -16.97
C LEU A 99 -2.43 -4.19 -17.62
N MET A 100 -3.35 -3.34 -18.07
CA MET A 100 -4.55 -3.78 -18.77
C MET A 100 -4.27 -4.15 -20.22
N GLU A 101 -3.36 -3.42 -20.89
CA GLU A 101 -3.02 -3.63 -22.29
C GLU A 101 -2.24 -4.93 -22.48
N ILE A 102 -1.25 -5.21 -21.63
CA ILE A 102 -0.48 -6.46 -21.75
C ILE A 102 -1.37 -7.70 -21.64
N GLN A 103 -2.41 -7.66 -20.80
CA GLN A 103 -3.39 -8.75 -20.71
C GLN A 103 -4.20 -8.92 -22.01
N ARG A 104 -4.59 -7.82 -22.64
CA ARG A 104 -5.32 -7.84 -23.92
C ARG A 104 -4.44 -8.39 -25.05
N GLU A 105 -3.21 -7.92 -25.14
CA GLU A 105 -2.23 -8.37 -26.13
C GLU A 105 -1.93 -9.87 -26.01
N ARG A 106 -1.90 -10.39 -24.77
CA ARG A 106 -1.72 -11.83 -24.47
C ARG A 106 -3.00 -12.65 -24.52
N GLY A 107 -4.13 -12.06 -24.94
CA GLY A 107 -5.38 -12.79 -25.14
C GLY A 107 -6.07 -13.25 -23.85
N ILE A 108 -5.78 -12.62 -22.69
CA ILE A 108 -6.47 -12.90 -21.43
C ILE A 108 -7.95 -12.54 -21.56
N LYS A 109 -8.82 -13.53 -21.44
CA LYS A 109 -10.27 -13.38 -21.64
C LYS A 109 -10.95 -12.57 -20.53
N THR A 110 -10.52 -12.79 -19.28
CA THR A 110 -11.05 -12.11 -18.11
C THR A 110 -9.96 -11.26 -17.51
N ILE A 111 -9.95 -9.98 -17.88
CA ILE A 111 -8.95 -9.01 -17.44
C ILE A 111 -8.98 -8.89 -15.92
N PHE A 112 -7.84 -9.14 -15.29
CA PHE A 112 -7.60 -8.89 -13.89
C PHE A 112 -7.34 -7.39 -13.69
N GLN A 113 -8.28 -6.70 -13.03
CA GLN A 113 -8.21 -5.27 -12.71
C GLN A 113 -8.54 -5.07 -11.23
N PRO A 114 -7.55 -5.24 -10.32
CA PRO A 114 -7.75 -5.09 -8.88
C PRO A 114 -7.69 -3.62 -8.44
N PHE A 115 -8.11 -2.68 -9.28
CA PHE A 115 -8.01 -1.24 -9.03
C PHE A 115 -9.32 -0.54 -9.38
N PRO A 116 -9.67 0.59 -8.73
CA PRO A 116 -10.83 1.39 -9.14
C PRO A 116 -10.68 1.85 -10.58
N LYS A 117 -11.80 1.99 -11.30
CA LYS A 117 -11.75 2.70 -12.59
C LYS A 117 -11.39 4.16 -12.31
N PHE A 118 -10.36 4.62 -12.99
CA PHE A 118 -9.90 5.98 -12.97
C PHE A 118 -10.48 6.77 -14.16
N TYR A 119 -10.75 8.06 -13.94
CA TYR A 119 -11.38 8.93 -14.94
C TYR A 119 -10.53 10.14 -15.29
N LEU A 120 -9.88 10.77 -14.30
CA LEU A 120 -9.16 12.02 -14.50
C LEU A 120 -8.16 12.27 -13.37
N SER A 121 -7.01 12.85 -13.72
CA SER A 121 -6.02 13.36 -12.79
C SER A 121 -5.70 14.85 -13.05
N SER A 122 -5.05 15.47 -12.07
CA SER A 122 -4.37 16.75 -12.21
C SER A 122 -3.02 16.64 -11.54
N LYS A 123 -1.95 17.06 -12.22
CA LYS A 123 -0.59 17.20 -11.66
C LYS A 123 -0.23 18.64 -11.32
N GLU A 124 -1.15 19.57 -11.54
CA GLU A 124 -0.93 21.00 -11.31
C GLU A 124 -0.63 21.25 -9.83
N TYR A 125 0.39 22.08 -9.57
CA TYR A 125 0.84 22.34 -8.21
C TYR A 125 -0.27 22.99 -7.38
N LEU A 126 -0.51 22.45 -6.17
CA LEU A 126 -1.65 22.78 -5.29
C LEU A 126 -3.01 22.36 -5.81
N GLU A 127 -3.10 21.70 -6.96
CA GLU A 127 -4.33 21.18 -7.54
C GLU A 127 -4.19 19.70 -7.90
N GLU A 128 -3.25 19.00 -7.26
CA GLU A 128 -3.07 17.58 -7.53
C GLU A 128 -4.29 16.81 -7.08
N ALA A 129 -4.84 16.01 -8.00
CA ALA A 129 -6.07 15.30 -7.75
C ALA A 129 -6.18 14.04 -8.60
N ILE A 130 -6.97 13.08 -8.10
CA ILE A 130 -7.31 11.83 -8.76
C ILE A 130 -8.82 11.60 -8.60
N VAL A 131 -9.49 11.29 -9.70
CA VAL A 131 -10.93 11.00 -9.75
C VAL A 131 -11.11 9.55 -10.17
N MET A 132 -11.78 8.78 -9.32
CA MET A 132 -11.96 7.35 -9.50
C MET A 132 -13.33 6.88 -9.01
N ASP A 133 -13.71 5.64 -9.31
CA ASP A 133 -14.92 5.03 -8.79
C ASP A 133 -14.98 5.02 -7.26
N ASP A 134 -16.16 5.30 -6.70
CA ASP A 134 -16.46 4.98 -5.31
C ASP A 134 -16.76 3.48 -5.18
N MET A 135 -15.73 2.72 -4.83
CA MET A 135 -15.83 1.27 -4.67
C MET A 135 -16.83 0.87 -3.57
N ARG A 136 -17.08 1.71 -2.56
CA ARG A 136 -18.12 1.43 -1.55
C ARG A 136 -19.52 1.41 -2.17
N ALA A 137 -19.79 2.29 -3.12
CA ALA A 137 -21.05 2.26 -3.89
C ALA A 137 -21.18 1.00 -4.77
N LYS A 138 -20.06 0.30 -5.04
CA LYS A 138 -20.00 -0.99 -5.75
C LYS A 138 -20.05 -2.21 -4.81
N GLY A 139 -20.36 -2.00 -3.53
CA GLY A 139 -20.49 -3.08 -2.54
C GLY A 139 -19.16 -3.54 -1.93
N PHE A 140 -18.06 -2.83 -2.17
CA PHE A 140 -16.80 -3.11 -1.50
C PHE A 140 -16.75 -2.49 -0.10
N ILE A 141 -16.06 -3.18 0.82
CA ILE A 141 -15.87 -2.78 2.21
C ILE A 141 -14.37 -2.57 2.43
N VAL A 142 -14.00 -1.44 3.03
CA VAL A 142 -12.59 -1.16 3.40
C VAL A 142 -12.14 -2.13 4.47
N GLY A 143 -10.97 -2.72 4.29
CA GLY A 143 -10.39 -3.60 5.29
C GLY A 143 -10.14 -2.87 6.63
N ASN A 144 -10.38 -3.59 7.73
CA ASN A 144 -10.20 -3.05 9.07
C ASN A 144 -8.75 -3.21 9.56
N HIS A 145 -7.95 -2.14 9.47
CA HIS A 145 -6.55 -2.13 9.92
C HIS A 145 -6.35 -2.27 11.44
N ARG A 146 -7.42 -2.16 12.26
CA ARG A 146 -7.33 -2.27 13.73
C ARG A 146 -7.40 -3.71 14.24
N ARG A 147 -7.60 -4.67 13.35
CA ARG A 147 -7.71 -6.09 13.68
C ARG A 147 -6.91 -6.92 12.69
N PRO A 148 -6.33 -8.05 13.14
CA PRO A 148 -5.80 -9.04 12.24
C PRO A 148 -6.85 -9.49 11.21
N VAL A 149 -6.41 -9.74 9.98
CA VAL A 149 -7.25 -10.35 8.95
C VAL A 149 -7.45 -11.83 9.23
N ASP A 150 -8.57 -12.39 8.75
CA ASP A 150 -8.77 -13.83 8.73
C ASP A 150 -7.97 -14.50 7.59
N TYR A 151 -7.89 -15.83 7.65
CA TYR A 151 -7.15 -16.64 6.68
C TYR A 151 -7.66 -16.46 5.24
N GLU A 152 -8.98 -16.45 5.03
CA GLU A 152 -9.57 -16.30 3.69
C GLU A 152 -9.24 -14.94 3.06
N THR A 153 -9.26 -13.89 3.87
CA THR A 153 -8.86 -12.54 3.44
C THR A 153 -7.37 -12.49 3.12
N ALA A 154 -6.51 -13.08 3.96
CA ALA A 154 -5.08 -13.16 3.69
C ALA A 154 -4.79 -13.92 2.39
N LEU A 155 -5.47 -15.05 2.16
CA LEU A 155 -5.34 -15.86 0.97
C LEU A 155 -5.74 -15.10 -0.30
N LEU A 156 -6.87 -14.35 -0.24
CA LEU A 156 -7.31 -13.52 -1.36
C LEU A 156 -6.30 -12.41 -1.68
N VAL A 157 -5.68 -11.78 -0.67
CA VAL A 157 -4.65 -10.77 -0.89
C VAL A 157 -3.39 -11.38 -1.50
N MET A 158 -2.92 -12.54 -1.00
CA MET A 158 -1.77 -13.25 -1.60
C MET A 158 -2.02 -13.60 -3.06
N LYS A 159 -3.21 -14.11 -3.40
CA LYS A 159 -3.60 -14.37 -4.80
C LYS A 159 -3.57 -13.10 -5.65
N THR A 160 -4.10 -12.00 -5.12
CA THR A 160 -4.20 -10.71 -5.81
C THR A 160 -2.81 -10.12 -6.07
N LEU A 161 -1.93 -10.12 -5.06
CA LEU A 161 -0.53 -9.69 -5.21
C LEU A 161 0.23 -10.57 -6.20
N GLY A 162 0.03 -11.89 -6.16
CA GLY A 162 0.66 -12.81 -7.11
C GLY A 162 0.34 -12.47 -8.57
N LYS A 163 -0.95 -12.26 -8.89
CA LYS A 163 -1.36 -11.83 -10.24
C LYS A 163 -0.83 -10.45 -10.61
N PHE A 164 -0.87 -9.51 -9.67
CA PHE A 164 -0.38 -8.16 -9.88
C PHE A 164 1.12 -8.13 -10.21
N ASN A 165 1.94 -8.88 -9.47
CA ASN A 165 3.37 -8.97 -9.72
C ASN A 165 3.67 -9.74 -11.03
N ALA A 166 2.89 -10.75 -11.39
CA ALA A 166 3.03 -11.46 -12.68
C ALA A 166 2.88 -10.50 -13.88
N LEU A 167 1.96 -9.53 -13.81
CA LEU A 167 1.82 -8.52 -14.87
C LEU A 167 3.07 -7.64 -15.01
N SER A 168 3.76 -7.34 -13.91
CA SER A 168 5.02 -6.57 -13.97
C SER A 168 6.11 -7.35 -14.69
N PHE A 169 6.25 -8.65 -14.42
CA PHE A 169 7.20 -9.51 -15.14
C PHE A 169 6.85 -9.64 -16.62
N ALA A 170 5.57 -9.76 -16.97
CA ALA A 170 5.15 -9.78 -18.37
C ALA A 170 5.44 -8.46 -19.10
N ILE A 171 5.25 -7.31 -18.44
CA ILE A 171 5.66 -6.01 -19.01
C ILE A 171 7.18 -5.99 -19.21
N ARG A 172 7.97 -6.47 -18.25
CA ARG A 172 9.43 -6.53 -18.39
C ARG A 172 9.88 -7.39 -19.56
N GLU A 173 9.27 -8.56 -19.73
CA GLU A 173 9.61 -9.52 -20.78
C GLU A 173 9.22 -9.00 -22.18
N TYR A 174 8.03 -8.44 -22.31
CA TYR A 174 7.45 -8.12 -23.62
C TYR A 174 7.50 -6.65 -24.00
N LYS A 175 7.67 -5.76 -23.02
CA LYS A 175 7.72 -4.31 -23.19
C LYS A 175 8.87 -3.73 -22.36
N PRO A 176 10.13 -4.14 -22.59
CA PRO A 176 11.27 -3.73 -21.78
C PRO A 176 11.46 -2.21 -21.74
N GLU A 177 11.18 -1.49 -22.83
CA GLU A 177 11.23 -0.03 -22.86
C GLU A 177 10.19 0.62 -21.92
N VAL A 178 8.98 0.05 -21.85
CA VAL A 178 7.93 0.50 -20.92
C VAL A 178 8.32 0.18 -19.48
N TYR A 179 8.93 -0.99 -19.24
CA TYR A 179 9.44 -1.33 -17.92
C TYR A 179 10.52 -0.35 -17.45
N GLU A 180 11.48 0.00 -18.30
CA GLU A 180 12.53 0.99 -17.97
C GLU A 180 11.96 2.41 -17.77
N GLU A 181 10.97 2.80 -18.57
CA GLU A 181 10.22 4.05 -18.34
C GLU A 181 9.55 4.04 -16.96
N ILE A 182 8.86 2.95 -16.61
CA ILE A 182 8.23 2.80 -15.29
C ILE A 182 9.29 2.83 -14.20
N LYS A 183 10.41 2.11 -14.35
CA LYS A 183 11.50 2.05 -13.37
C LYS A 183 12.07 3.43 -13.07
N SER A 184 12.40 4.21 -14.10
CA SER A 184 12.94 5.56 -13.96
C SER A 184 11.94 6.55 -13.35
N ASN A 185 10.65 6.36 -13.58
CA ASN A 185 9.63 7.18 -12.92
C ASN A 185 9.37 6.69 -11.49
N CYS A 186 9.44 5.38 -11.24
CA CYS A 186 9.09 4.67 -10.00
C CYS A 186 10.24 4.34 -9.04
N GLU A 187 11.27 5.19 -9.01
CA GLU A 187 12.36 5.06 -8.03
C GLU A 187 11.85 5.10 -6.57
N ASP A 188 12.53 4.34 -5.71
CA ASP A 188 12.20 4.21 -4.29
C ASP A 188 12.57 5.48 -3.53
N ASN A 189 11.61 6.39 -3.41
CA ASN A 189 11.79 7.61 -2.62
C ASN A 189 11.87 7.36 -1.10
N PHE A 190 11.48 6.16 -0.64
CA PHE A 190 11.37 5.82 0.78
C PHE A 190 12.68 5.26 1.35
N LEU A 191 13.32 4.36 0.61
CA LEU A 191 14.58 3.73 1.00
C LEU A 191 15.82 4.46 0.44
N ASN A 192 15.69 5.26 -0.62
CA ASN A 192 16.85 5.93 -1.24
C ASN A 192 17.12 7.35 -0.70
N SER A 193 16.43 7.79 0.36
CA SER A 193 16.61 9.13 0.94
C SER A 193 17.30 9.09 2.31
N PRO A 194 18.46 9.77 2.47
CA PRO A 194 19.15 9.91 3.76
C PRO A 194 18.33 10.40 4.92
N ALA A 195 17.49 11.39 4.68
CA ALA A 195 16.59 11.90 5.70
C ALA A 195 15.55 10.85 6.12
N GLN A 196 14.99 10.12 5.16
CA GLN A 196 13.93 9.15 5.42
C GLN A 196 14.44 7.89 6.12
N TYR A 197 15.56 7.29 5.69
CA TYR A 197 16.10 6.13 6.43
C TYR A 197 16.58 6.53 7.84
N THR A 198 17.08 7.75 8.03
CA THR A 198 17.46 8.25 9.38
C THR A 198 16.23 8.40 10.27
N MET A 199 15.14 8.94 9.74
CA MET A 199 13.87 9.05 10.44
C MET A 199 13.32 7.66 10.79
N MET A 200 13.30 6.73 9.83
CA MET A 200 12.89 5.34 10.03
C MET A 200 13.73 4.63 11.08
N GLY A 201 15.05 4.83 11.06
CA GLY A 201 15.98 4.35 12.08
C GLY A 201 15.60 4.80 13.49
N LYS A 202 15.38 6.11 13.67
CA LYS A 202 14.98 6.68 14.97
C LYS A 202 13.61 6.16 15.43
N LEU A 203 12.64 6.06 14.52
CA LEU A 203 11.29 5.57 14.82
C LEU A 203 11.34 4.12 15.32
N ASN A 204 11.98 3.25 14.55
CA ASN A 204 12.13 1.83 14.90
C ASN A 204 12.94 1.63 16.18
N LEU A 205 14.01 2.39 16.38
CA LEU A 205 14.82 2.31 17.60
C LEU A 205 13.99 2.61 18.85
N ASN A 206 13.21 3.68 18.83
CA ASN A 206 12.37 4.08 19.96
C ASN A 206 11.25 3.08 20.25
N LEU A 207 10.58 2.56 19.21
CA LEU A 207 9.53 1.55 19.35
C LEU A 207 10.07 0.19 19.80
N SER A 208 11.27 -0.18 19.33
CA SER A 208 11.98 -1.38 19.74
C SER A 208 12.36 -1.31 21.22
N LYS A 209 12.90 -0.18 21.69
CA LYS A 209 13.20 0.04 23.11
C LYS A 209 11.96 -0.10 24.00
N GLN A 210 10.82 0.45 23.58
CA GLN A 210 9.56 0.28 24.32
C GLN A 210 9.12 -1.19 24.36
N THR A 211 9.24 -1.92 23.25
CA THR A 211 8.92 -3.35 23.19
C THR A 211 9.83 -4.18 24.11
N ILE A 212 11.15 -3.93 24.07
CA ILE A 212 12.14 -4.59 24.93
C ILE A 212 11.82 -4.33 26.41
N ALA A 213 11.39 -3.12 26.78
CA ALA A 213 11.03 -2.79 28.17
C ALA A 213 9.83 -3.58 28.70
N THR A 214 9.05 -4.23 27.84
CA THR A 214 7.93 -5.12 28.23
C THR A 214 8.28 -6.61 28.23
N CYS A 215 9.52 -6.97 27.86
CA CYS A 215 9.99 -8.35 27.90
C CYS A 215 10.14 -8.84 29.34
N GLY A 216 9.69 -10.06 29.61
CA GLY A 216 9.77 -10.70 30.92
C GLY A 216 10.73 -11.90 30.95
N PRO A 217 10.77 -12.65 32.06
CA PRO A 217 11.50 -13.91 32.13
C PRO A 217 11.07 -14.86 31.00
N GLY A 218 12.03 -15.34 30.20
CA GLY A 218 11.80 -16.20 29.03
C GLY A 218 11.82 -15.47 27.68
N ASP A 219 11.81 -14.14 27.66
CA ASP A 219 11.89 -13.33 26.44
C ASP A 219 13.34 -12.89 26.11
N GLU A 220 14.36 -13.39 26.80
CA GLU A 220 15.73 -12.84 26.74
C GLU A 220 16.30 -12.85 25.31
N LYS A 221 16.10 -13.96 24.59
CA LYS A 221 16.52 -14.08 23.18
C LYS A 221 15.75 -13.13 22.26
N ILE A 222 14.47 -12.92 22.52
CA ILE A 222 13.62 -12.02 21.73
C ILE A 222 14.05 -10.58 21.94
N ALA A 223 14.27 -10.18 23.20
CA ALA A 223 14.80 -8.87 23.54
C ALA A 223 16.16 -8.61 22.87
N GLU A 224 17.06 -9.60 22.88
CA GLU A 224 18.37 -9.51 22.22
C GLU A 224 18.24 -9.34 20.70
N SER A 225 17.37 -10.13 20.04
CA SER A 225 17.13 -10.02 18.60
C SER A 225 16.55 -8.66 18.20
N ILE A 226 15.56 -8.15 18.96
CA ILE A 226 14.97 -6.83 18.70
C ILE A 226 16.02 -5.73 18.92
N ASN A 227 16.88 -5.85 19.94
CA ASN A 227 17.95 -4.88 20.19
C ASN A 227 18.95 -4.83 19.04
N LYS A 228 19.43 -5.98 18.58
CA LYS A 228 20.35 -6.09 17.44
C LYS A 228 19.76 -5.51 16.16
N PHE A 229 18.51 -5.86 15.84
CA PHE A 229 17.77 -5.26 14.72
C PHE A 229 17.76 -3.73 14.82
N ALA A 230 17.43 -3.19 15.99
CA ALA A 230 17.32 -1.75 16.20
C ALA A 230 18.68 -1.02 16.07
N GLU A 231 19.77 -1.66 16.49
CA GLU A 231 21.14 -1.14 16.36
C GLU A 231 21.65 -1.16 14.92
N ASN A 232 21.28 -2.20 14.16
CA ASN A 232 21.76 -2.41 12.79
C ASN A 232 20.94 -1.69 11.72
N LEU A 233 19.72 -1.23 12.05
CA LEU A 233 18.76 -0.70 11.07
C LEU A 233 19.31 0.41 10.17
N SER A 234 20.10 1.33 10.74
CA SER A 234 20.70 2.45 10.01
C SER A 234 21.68 2.01 8.92
N PHE A 235 22.17 0.78 8.98
CA PHE A 235 23.06 0.18 8.00
C PHE A 235 22.31 -0.79 7.08
N THR A 236 21.46 -1.65 7.65
CA THR A 236 20.74 -2.69 6.91
C THR A 236 19.77 -2.12 5.87
N PHE A 237 19.05 -1.05 6.19
CA PHE A 237 18.06 -0.49 5.27
C PHE A 237 18.69 0.11 4.01
N PRO A 238 19.69 1.00 4.11
CA PRO A 238 20.42 1.47 2.93
C PRO A 238 21.09 0.33 2.18
N ASP A 239 21.78 -0.58 2.87
CA ASP A 239 22.50 -1.68 2.21
C ASP A 239 21.56 -2.53 1.36
N LEU A 240 20.41 -2.92 1.91
CA LEU A 240 19.39 -3.65 1.17
C LEU A 240 18.73 -2.78 0.10
N ALA A 241 18.53 -1.48 0.29
CA ALA A 241 17.87 -0.64 -0.73
C ALA A 241 18.66 -0.55 -2.05
N PHE A 242 19.99 -0.64 -1.98
CA PHE A 242 20.89 -0.36 -3.11
C PHE A 242 21.49 -1.61 -3.78
N GLN A 243 21.03 -2.84 -3.47
CA GLN A 243 21.63 -4.03 -4.07
C GLN A 243 21.10 -4.35 -5.48
N GLN A 244 22.00 -4.77 -6.37
CA GLN A 244 21.71 -5.05 -7.77
C GLN A 244 20.67 -6.19 -7.99
N GLU A 245 20.64 -7.19 -7.10
CA GLU A 245 19.66 -8.30 -7.18
C GLU A 245 18.19 -7.83 -7.03
N HIS A 246 17.97 -6.61 -6.53
CA HIS A 246 16.65 -5.97 -6.53
C HIS A 246 16.20 -5.63 -7.94
N GLU A 247 17.14 -5.33 -8.82
CA GLU A 247 16.88 -4.94 -10.19
C GLU A 247 16.52 -6.17 -11.03
N ASP A 248 17.20 -7.29 -10.81
CA ASP A 248 17.03 -8.53 -11.59
C ASP A 248 15.64 -9.17 -11.40
N TYR A 249 15.01 -8.97 -10.25
CA TYR A 249 13.66 -9.49 -9.92
C TYR A 249 12.69 -8.38 -9.50
N GLY A 250 12.98 -7.14 -9.90
CA GLY A 250 12.14 -5.99 -9.61
C GLY A 250 10.76 -6.11 -10.26
N VAL A 251 9.73 -5.81 -9.48
CA VAL A 251 8.35 -5.66 -9.96
C VAL A 251 7.78 -4.34 -9.51
N ILE A 252 6.71 -3.90 -10.17
CA ILE A 252 5.89 -2.82 -9.65
C ILE A 252 5.20 -3.34 -8.38
N THR A 253 5.66 -2.85 -7.23
CA THR A 253 5.07 -3.13 -5.92
C THR A 253 3.98 -2.12 -5.59
N HIS A 254 3.03 -2.53 -4.76
CA HIS A 254 2.07 -1.61 -4.15
C HIS A 254 2.78 -0.70 -3.15
N GLY A 255 3.71 -1.25 -2.37
CA GLY A 255 4.58 -0.52 -1.44
C GLY A 255 3.97 -0.22 -0.07
N ASP A 256 2.63 -0.17 0.02
CA ASP A 256 1.86 0.09 1.25
C ASP A 256 0.76 -0.96 1.51
N CYS A 257 1.15 -2.23 1.65
CA CYS A 257 0.23 -3.37 1.74
C CYS A 257 -0.44 -3.52 3.12
N GLN A 258 -1.03 -2.46 3.64
CA GLN A 258 -1.85 -2.46 4.85
C GLN A 258 -3.33 -2.70 4.53
N THR A 259 -4.05 -3.38 5.42
CA THR A 259 -5.45 -3.79 5.20
C THR A 259 -6.40 -2.65 4.83
N ARG A 260 -6.17 -1.40 5.27
CA ARG A 260 -7.01 -0.25 4.88
C ARG A 260 -6.88 0.15 3.40
N ASN A 261 -5.80 -0.27 2.74
CA ASN A 261 -5.54 -0.03 1.32
C ASN A 261 -6.09 -1.16 0.44
N PHE A 262 -6.72 -2.16 1.06
CA PHE A 262 -7.47 -3.21 0.37
C PHE A 262 -8.96 -3.07 0.68
N LEU A 263 -9.77 -3.08 -0.36
CA LEU A 263 -11.21 -3.14 -0.28
C LEU A 263 -11.67 -4.51 -0.74
N PHE A 264 -12.62 -5.07 -0.01
CA PHE A 264 -13.09 -6.44 -0.22
C PHE A 264 -14.57 -6.44 -0.54
N LYS A 265 -14.95 -7.22 -1.54
CA LYS A 265 -16.36 -7.55 -1.78
C LYS A 265 -16.59 -8.98 -1.35
N TYR A 266 -17.63 -9.18 -0.57
CA TYR A 266 -17.92 -10.47 0.07
C TYR A 266 -19.11 -11.13 -0.60
N ARG A 267 -19.04 -12.45 -0.71
CA ARG A 267 -20.18 -13.30 -1.04
C ARG A 267 -20.65 -14.02 0.22
N THR A 268 -21.93 -13.85 0.53
CA THR A 268 -22.60 -14.59 1.60
C THR A 268 -23.34 -15.78 1.02
N THR A 269 -22.98 -16.96 1.51
CA THR A 269 -23.75 -18.19 1.33
C THR A 269 -24.64 -18.44 2.56
N SER A 270 -25.45 -19.49 2.57
CA SER A 270 -26.26 -19.84 3.75
C SER A 270 -25.44 -20.17 4.99
N THR A 271 -24.15 -20.51 4.84
CA THR A 271 -23.30 -21.01 5.94
C THR A 271 -22.07 -20.16 6.23
N CYS A 272 -21.62 -19.32 5.29
CA CYS A 272 -20.43 -18.49 5.47
C CYS A 272 -20.45 -17.22 4.60
N THR A 273 -19.74 -16.19 5.07
CA THR A 273 -19.40 -14.99 4.30
C THR A 273 -17.92 -15.05 4.00
N ILE A 274 -17.55 -15.07 2.72
CA ILE A 274 -16.16 -15.16 2.26
C ILE A 274 -15.80 -13.97 1.37
N PRO A 275 -14.57 -13.44 1.46
CA PRO A 275 -14.10 -12.42 0.54
C PRO A 275 -13.91 -13.02 -0.86
N GLU A 276 -14.42 -12.35 -1.89
CA GLU A 276 -14.42 -12.86 -3.27
C GLU A 276 -13.63 -11.95 -4.22
N GLU A 277 -13.75 -10.64 -4.07
CA GLU A 277 -13.01 -9.66 -4.87
C GLU A 277 -12.16 -8.77 -3.97
N CYS A 278 -10.97 -8.44 -4.45
CA CYS A 278 -10.04 -7.53 -3.78
C CYS A 278 -9.72 -6.36 -4.71
N CYS A 279 -9.81 -5.15 -4.19
CA CYS A 279 -9.46 -3.91 -4.88
C CYS A 279 -8.41 -3.18 -4.05
N MET A 280 -7.24 -2.96 -4.63
CA MET A 280 -6.15 -2.18 -4.08
C MET A 280 -6.37 -0.69 -4.37
N ILE A 281 -6.04 0.15 -3.39
CA ILE A 281 -6.06 1.62 -3.50
C ILE A 281 -4.81 2.19 -2.83
N ASP A 282 -4.55 3.49 -3.04
CA ASP A 282 -3.46 4.21 -2.39
C ASP A 282 -2.06 3.68 -2.76
N THR A 283 -1.72 3.82 -4.04
CA THR A 283 -0.44 3.38 -4.62
C THR A 283 0.64 4.48 -4.58
N GLN A 284 0.51 5.42 -3.63
CA GLN A 284 1.35 6.63 -3.51
C GLN A 284 2.83 6.36 -3.19
N ILE A 285 3.16 5.17 -2.68
CA ILE A 285 4.54 4.73 -2.47
C ILE A 285 4.90 3.50 -3.30
N SER A 286 4.18 3.25 -4.40
CA SER A 286 4.55 2.22 -5.37
C SER A 286 5.94 2.49 -5.95
N ARG A 287 6.64 1.40 -6.27
CA ARG A 287 8.06 1.43 -6.67
C ARG A 287 8.46 0.13 -7.34
N ILE A 288 9.59 0.15 -8.06
CA ILE A 288 10.22 -1.09 -8.51
C ILE A 288 11.02 -1.69 -7.36
N ALA A 289 10.60 -2.86 -6.89
CA ALA A 289 11.28 -3.56 -5.79
C ALA A 289 11.00 -5.06 -5.83
N SER A 290 11.65 -5.82 -4.95
CA SER A 290 11.39 -7.26 -4.80
C SER A 290 9.93 -7.52 -4.39
N PRO A 291 9.23 -8.50 -4.99
CA PRO A 291 7.85 -8.86 -4.59
C PRO A 291 7.75 -9.30 -3.12
N ALA A 292 8.84 -9.81 -2.55
CA ALA A 292 8.91 -10.21 -1.14
C ALA A 292 8.56 -9.05 -0.19
N LEU A 293 8.81 -7.80 -0.57
CA LEU A 293 8.52 -6.65 0.30
C LEU A 293 7.03 -6.44 0.53
N ASP A 294 6.20 -6.55 -0.51
CA ASP A 294 4.73 -6.45 -0.37
C ASP A 294 4.18 -7.64 0.45
N ILE A 295 4.72 -8.84 0.24
CA ILE A 295 4.32 -10.05 0.96
C ILE A 295 4.66 -9.91 2.45
N LEU A 296 5.91 -9.58 2.78
CA LEU A 296 6.36 -9.43 4.17
C LEU A 296 5.61 -8.29 4.85
N PHE A 297 5.42 -7.16 4.17
CA PHE A 297 4.62 -6.05 4.69
C PHE A 297 3.21 -6.55 5.02
N PHE A 298 2.51 -7.17 4.07
CA PHE A 298 1.15 -7.59 4.29
C PHE A 298 1.04 -8.60 5.43
N VAL A 299 1.84 -9.66 5.38
CA VAL A 299 1.76 -10.76 6.34
C VAL A 299 2.13 -10.28 7.74
N PHE A 300 3.19 -9.48 7.90
CA PHE A 300 3.64 -9.07 9.23
C PHE A 300 2.76 -7.98 9.85
N VAL A 301 2.26 -7.03 9.05
CA VAL A 301 1.42 -5.94 9.54
C VAL A 301 0.00 -6.42 9.84
N ASN A 302 -0.58 -7.28 9.00
CA ASN A 302 -2.03 -7.48 8.98
C ASN A 302 -2.52 -8.81 9.56
N THR A 303 -1.66 -9.79 9.82
CA THR A 303 -2.10 -11.08 10.40
C THR A 303 -1.88 -11.11 11.93
N ASP A 304 -2.20 -12.20 12.61
CA ASP A 304 -1.77 -12.45 14.00
C ASP A 304 -0.81 -13.65 14.07
N LYS A 305 -0.33 -13.99 15.26
CA LYS A 305 0.57 -15.14 15.44
C LYS A 305 -0.12 -16.47 15.16
N GLY A 306 -1.40 -16.61 15.52
CA GLY A 306 -2.14 -17.86 15.33
C GLY A 306 -2.26 -18.21 13.84
N LEU A 307 -2.62 -17.22 13.03
CA LEU A 307 -2.68 -17.35 11.57
C LEU A 307 -1.31 -17.68 11.00
N ARG A 308 -0.26 -16.93 11.37
CA ARG A 308 1.10 -17.18 10.87
C ARG A 308 1.63 -18.55 11.25
N SER A 309 1.46 -18.97 12.50
CA SER A 309 1.90 -20.29 12.99
C SER A 309 1.24 -21.44 12.22
N SER A 310 0.02 -21.23 11.74
CA SER A 310 -0.77 -22.28 11.08
C SER A 310 -0.67 -22.24 9.55
N HIS A 311 -0.44 -21.07 8.97
CA HIS A 311 -0.66 -20.83 7.54
C HIS A 311 0.43 -19.98 6.85
N TYR A 312 1.55 -19.63 7.50
CA TYR A 312 2.57 -18.78 6.87
C TYR A 312 3.07 -19.37 5.54
N ASP A 313 3.53 -20.62 5.55
CA ASP A 313 4.04 -21.26 4.33
C ASP A 313 2.95 -21.39 3.25
N GLU A 314 1.73 -21.72 3.65
CA GLU A 314 0.58 -21.83 2.75
C GLU A 314 0.25 -20.49 2.05
N LEU A 315 0.35 -19.36 2.78
CA LEU A 315 0.16 -18.04 2.19
C LEU A 315 1.24 -17.73 1.13
N ILE A 316 2.49 -18.09 1.39
CA ILE A 316 3.61 -17.88 0.46
C ILE A 316 3.45 -18.78 -0.78
N GLU A 317 3.07 -20.04 -0.57
CA GLU A 317 2.79 -21.00 -1.65
C GLU A 317 1.63 -20.54 -2.52
N GLU A 318 0.53 -20.06 -1.93
CA GLU A 318 -0.62 -19.60 -2.71
C GLU A 318 -0.34 -18.29 -3.45
N TYR A 319 0.45 -17.38 -2.88
CA TYR A 319 1.00 -16.24 -3.62
C TYR A 319 1.75 -16.72 -4.87
N TYR A 320 2.71 -17.64 -4.71
CA TYR A 320 3.56 -18.08 -5.80
C TYR A 320 2.81 -18.90 -6.84
N LYS A 321 1.84 -19.71 -6.41
CA LYS A 321 0.95 -20.45 -7.31
C LYS A 321 0.09 -19.49 -8.14
N SER A 322 -0.49 -18.47 -7.53
CA SER A 322 -1.26 -17.44 -8.24
C SER A 322 -0.38 -16.69 -9.25
N PHE A 323 0.81 -16.25 -8.81
CA PHE A 323 1.83 -15.62 -9.65
C PHE A 323 2.21 -16.50 -10.85
N SER A 324 2.69 -17.71 -10.59
CA SER A 324 3.23 -18.61 -11.61
C SER A 324 2.15 -19.12 -12.57
N THR A 325 0.92 -19.33 -12.10
CA THR A 325 -0.22 -19.69 -12.96
C THR A 325 -0.53 -18.54 -13.91
N PHE A 326 -0.67 -17.32 -13.40
CA PHE A 326 -1.04 -16.19 -14.23
C PHE A 326 0.10 -15.76 -15.18
N LEU A 327 1.35 -15.89 -14.75
CA LEU A 327 2.51 -15.63 -15.61
C LEU A 327 2.59 -16.62 -16.79
N ARG A 328 2.23 -17.90 -16.57
CA ARG A 328 2.10 -18.90 -17.65
C ARG A 328 0.93 -18.61 -18.58
N GLU A 329 -0.20 -18.12 -18.06
CA GLU A 329 -1.33 -17.64 -18.90
C GLU A 329 -0.92 -16.47 -19.79
N LEU A 330 0.04 -15.66 -19.35
CA LEU A 330 0.65 -14.57 -20.12
C LEU A 330 1.80 -15.04 -21.04
N GLU A 331 1.99 -16.36 -21.19
CA GLU A 331 3.03 -16.99 -22.04
C GLU A 331 4.48 -16.80 -21.58
N CYS A 332 4.70 -16.47 -20.30
CA CYS A 332 6.02 -16.36 -19.68
C CYS A 332 6.36 -17.60 -18.81
N ASP A 333 7.65 -17.88 -18.63
CA ASP A 333 8.12 -18.96 -17.76
C ASP A 333 8.50 -18.47 -16.35
N PRO A 334 7.74 -18.81 -15.31
CA PRO A 334 8.05 -18.41 -13.93
C PRO A 334 9.33 -19.04 -13.38
N GLU A 335 9.71 -20.23 -13.84
CA GLU A 335 10.92 -20.90 -13.34
C GLU A 335 12.20 -20.23 -13.85
N THR A 336 12.10 -19.51 -14.98
CA THR A 336 13.20 -18.71 -15.51
C THR A 336 13.18 -17.29 -14.93
N LEU A 337 12.01 -16.66 -14.88
CA LEU A 337 11.90 -15.24 -14.52
C LEU A 337 11.95 -14.97 -13.01
N PHE A 338 11.37 -15.86 -12.19
CA PHE A 338 11.34 -15.74 -10.75
C PHE A 338 11.04 -17.10 -10.09
N PRO A 339 12.03 -18.01 -9.99
CA PRO A 339 11.85 -19.31 -9.35
C PRO A 339 11.40 -19.18 -7.89
N PHE A 340 10.65 -20.17 -7.38
CA PHE A 340 10.18 -20.17 -5.99
C PHE A 340 11.32 -20.06 -4.97
N THR A 341 12.46 -20.68 -5.26
CA THR A 341 13.67 -20.61 -4.43
C THR A 341 14.22 -19.19 -4.32
N VAL A 342 14.09 -18.38 -5.39
CA VAL A 342 14.47 -16.96 -5.37
C VAL A 342 13.49 -16.18 -4.49
N LEU A 343 12.18 -16.44 -4.58
CA LEU A 343 11.20 -15.85 -3.66
C LEU A 343 11.55 -16.18 -2.20
N GLN A 344 11.83 -17.43 -1.88
CA GLN A 344 12.22 -17.85 -0.53
C GLN A 344 13.53 -17.17 -0.06
N SER A 345 14.50 -16.99 -0.95
CA SER A 345 15.73 -16.24 -0.67
C SER A 345 15.41 -14.77 -0.37
N HIS A 346 14.58 -14.14 -1.20
CA HIS A 346 14.18 -12.74 -1.05
C HIS A 346 13.37 -12.51 0.23
N LEU A 347 12.48 -13.43 0.62
CA LEU A 347 11.75 -13.34 1.87
C LEU A 347 12.69 -13.31 3.09
N ARG A 348 13.73 -14.17 3.10
CA ARG A 348 14.76 -14.16 4.16
C ARG A 348 15.56 -12.87 4.16
N LYS A 349 16.00 -12.44 2.96
CA LYS A 349 16.86 -11.27 2.77
C LYS A 349 16.16 -9.96 3.16
N PHE A 350 14.88 -9.80 2.81
CA PHE A 350 14.11 -8.58 3.06
C PHE A 350 13.29 -8.60 4.33
N ALA A 351 13.38 -9.68 5.11
CA ALA A 351 12.74 -9.81 6.40
C ALA A 351 13.01 -8.61 7.35
N PRO A 352 14.24 -8.06 7.48
CA PRO A 352 14.47 -6.87 8.30
C PRO A 352 13.61 -5.67 7.89
N ILE A 353 13.43 -5.44 6.58
CA ILE A 353 12.60 -4.34 6.07
C ILE A 353 11.13 -4.58 6.42
N GLY A 354 10.63 -5.81 6.22
CA GLY A 354 9.28 -6.19 6.63
C GLY A 354 9.03 -6.01 8.13
N PHE A 355 10.00 -6.39 8.98
CA PHE A 355 9.91 -6.21 10.43
C PHE A 355 9.92 -4.73 10.84
N GLY A 356 10.71 -3.88 10.15
CA GLY A 356 10.70 -2.44 10.39
C GLY A 356 9.40 -1.75 9.97
N PHE A 357 8.80 -2.16 8.85
CA PHE A 357 7.45 -1.70 8.48
C PHE A 357 6.42 -2.17 9.52
N ALA A 358 6.49 -3.40 10.00
CA ALA A 358 5.60 -3.90 11.05
C ALA A 358 5.72 -3.10 12.35
N THR A 359 6.94 -2.86 12.83
CA THR A 359 7.22 -2.04 14.02
C THR A 359 6.52 -0.68 13.92
N TRP A 360 6.63 -0.01 12.77
CA TRP A 360 6.02 1.30 12.60
C TRP A 360 4.51 1.27 12.35
N VAL A 361 4.04 0.49 11.37
CA VAL A 361 2.64 0.53 10.91
C VAL A 361 1.69 -0.11 11.92
N VAL A 362 2.13 -1.18 12.60
CA VAL A 362 1.31 -1.79 13.67
C VAL A 362 1.15 -0.80 14.83
N ALA A 363 2.18 -0.03 15.18
CA ALA A 363 2.06 1.02 16.20
C ALA A 363 1.01 2.06 15.78
N LEU A 364 1.02 2.51 14.53
CA LEU A 364 0.01 3.44 14.01
C LEU A 364 -1.40 2.85 14.03
N ASN A 365 -1.56 1.57 13.71
CA ASN A 365 -2.86 0.90 13.71
C ASN A 365 -3.49 0.77 15.10
N TYR A 366 -2.68 0.73 16.16
CA TYR A 366 -3.15 0.69 17.54
C TYR A 366 -3.37 2.07 18.18
N LYS A 367 -2.94 3.16 17.54
CA LYS A 367 -3.25 4.51 18.00
C LYS A 367 -4.74 4.81 17.87
N LYS A 368 -5.26 5.52 18.86
CA LYS A 368 -6.61 6.06 18.83
C LYS A 368 -6.65 7.34 17.98
N PRO A 369 -7.80 7.70 17.37
CA PRO A 369 -7.91 8.90 16.55
C PRO A 369 -7.48 10.18 17.30
N GLU A 370 -7.72 10.24 18.61
CA GLU A 370 -7.38 11.39 19.45
C GLU A 370 -5.87 11.55 19.68
N GLU A 371 -5.09 10.50 19.38
CA GLU A 371 -3.62 10.52 19.45
C GLU A 371 -2.98 10.98 18.13
N ALA A 372 -3.76 11.23 17.08
CA ALA A 372 -3.21 11.77 15.83
C ALA A 372 -2.70 13.20 16.05
N PRO A 373 -1.54 13.58 15.48
CA PRO A 373 -1.01 14.93 15.57
C PRO A 373 -1.98 15.91 14.90
N ARG A 374 -2.20 17.06 15.55
CA ARG A 374 -3.07 18.10 15.00
C ARG A 374 -2.42 18.75 13.79
N LYS A 375 -3.20 19.02 12.75
CA LYS A 375 -2.69 19.53 11.46
C LYS A 375 -1.96 20.87 11.58
N ASP A 376 -2.37 21.71 12.53
CA ASP A 376 -1.82 23.04 12.82
C ASP A 376 -0.51 23.01 13.62
N GLU A 377 -0.08 21.85 14.13
CA GLU A 377 1.13 21.68 14.96
C GLU A 377 2.14 20.69 14.33
N LEU A 378 2.07 20.49 13.01
CA LEU A 378 2.92 19.53 12.31
C LEU A 378 4.33 20.06 12.10
N SER A 379 5.29 19.36 12.69
CA SER A 379 6.72 19.48 12.43
C SER A 379 7.32 18.08 12.29
N GLU A 380 8.51 17.96 11.72
CA GLU A 380 9.22 16.68 11.67
C GLU A 380 9.45 16.09 13.06
N GLU A 381 9.73 16.94 14.05
CA GLU A 381 9.91 16.52 15.44
C GLU A 381 8.60 16.03 16.08
N SER A 382 7.49 16.74 15.86
CA SER A 382 6.19 16.33 16.42
C SER A 382 5.70 15.01 15.79
N LEU A 383 5.93 14.81 14.48
CA LEU A 383 5.69 13.55 13.80
C LEU A 383 6.58 12.43 14.31
N LEU A 384 7.89 12.67 14.42
CA LEU A 384 8.83 11.67 14.93
C LEU A 384 8.40 11.22 16.33
N LYS A 385 8.09 12.15 17.21
CA LYS A 385 7.61 11.85 18.57
C LYS A 385 6.30 11.07 18.55
N ASN A 386 5.34 11.48 17.71
CA ASN A 386 4.06 10.79 17.62
C ASN A 386 4.21 9.35 17.10
N PHE A 387 4.93 9.18 15.98
CA PHE A 387 5.07 7.90 15.30
C PHE A 387 6.02 6.93 16.03
N SER A 388 6.87 7.42 16.94
CA SER A 388 7.75 6.57 17.75
C SER A 388 7.20 6.21 19.12
N THR A 389 5.97 6.61 19.45
CA THR A 389 5.39 6.36 20.77
C THR A 389 4.08 5.60 20.63
N ILE A 390 3.86 4.61 21.51
CA ILE A 390 2.63 3.83 21.55
C ILE A 390 2.35 3.41 22.99
N ASN A 391 1.08 3.53 23.39
CA ASN A 391 0.62 3.19 24.74
C ASN A 391 -0.49 2.13 24.69
N ASP A 392 -0.22 1.03 23.97
CA ASP A 392 -1.13 -0.10 23.85
C ASP A 392 -0.38 -1.41 24.04
N GLY A 393 -0.74 -2.16 25.09
CA GLY A 393 -0.10 -3.44 25.42
C GLY A 393 -0.18 -4.48 24.28
N ARG A 394 -1.22 -4.41 23.44
CA ARG A 394 -1.41 -5.33 22.32
C ARG A 394 -0.34 -5.15 21.26
N TYR A 395 0.16 -3.93 21.07
CA TYR A 395 1.28 -3.68 20.17
C TYR A 395 2.54 -4.43 20.61
N PHE A 396 2.88 -4.37 21.89
CA PHE A 396 4.11 -4.99 22.40
C PHE A 396 4.07 -6.52 22.29
N GLU A 397 2.94 -7.13 22.65
CA GLU A 397 2.74 -8.57 22.44
C GLU A 397 2.84 -8.94 20.95
N ARG A 398 2.21 -8.15 20.08
CA ARG A 398 2.26 -8.36 18.63
C ARG A 398 3.69 -8.33 18.08
N MET A 399 4.53 -7.41 18.57
CA MET A 399 5.91 -7.29 18.13
C MET A 399 6.83 -8.37 18.70
N LYS A 400 6.64 -8.80 19.96
CA LYS A 400 7.35 -9.96 20.54
C LYS A 400 7.01 -11.25 19.78
N ASP A 401 5.73 -11.44 19.48
CA ASP A 401 5.23 -12.55 18.68
C ASP A 401 5.86 -12.56 17.28
N LEU A 402 5.87 -11.42 16.60
CA LEU A 402 6.50 -11.31 15.30
C LEU A 402 8.01 -11.59 15.37
N ALA A 403 8.73 -11.04 16.36
CA ALA A 403 10.16 -11.30 16.52
C ALA A 403 10.45 -12.79 16.75
N LYS A 404 9.58 -13.48 17.50
CA LYS A 404 9.66 -14.94 17.66
C LYS A 404 9.47 -15.66 16.32
N ASP A 405 8.44 -15.29 15.56
CA ASP A 405 8.17 -15.90 14.25
C ASP A 405 9.36 -15.72 13.30
N MET A 406 10.01 -14.55 13.31
CA MET A 406 11.20 -14.30 12.48
C MET A 406 12.36 -15.25 12.82
N VAL A 407 12.58 -15.53 14.12
CA VAL A 407 13.56 -16.53 14.56
C VAL A 407 13.15 -17.93 14.15
N ASP A 408 11.88 -18.29 14.35
CA ASP A 408 11.35 -19.63 14.06
C ASP A 408 11.38 -19.92 12.54
N TYR A 409 11.20 -18.92 11.68
CA TYR A 409 11.36 -19.02 10.21
C TYR A 409 12.81 -19.06 9.73
N GLY A 410 13.78 -18.82 10.62
CA GLY A 410 15.19 -18.70 10.26
C GLY A 410 15.49 -17.42 9.46
N TYR A 411 14.71 -16.37 9.64
CA TYR A 411 14.94 -15.07 9.01
C TYR A 411 15.95 -14.30 9.85
N ASN A 412 17.17 -14.12 9.34
CA ASN A 412 18.17 -13.31 10.03
C ASN A 412 17.84 -11.83 9.88
N PHE A 413 17.01 -11.32 10.80
CA PHE A 413 16.55 -9.94 10.79
C PHE A 413 17.33 -9.02 11.72
N CYS A 414 18.24 -9.58 12.51
CA CYS A 414 18.96 -8.88 13.57
C CYS A 414 20.36 -8.43 13.15
#